data_AF-A0A953U9I4-F1
#
_entry.id   AF-A0A953U9I4-F1
#
_cell.length_a   1.000
_cell.length_b   1.000
_cell.length_c   1.000
_cell.angle_alpha   90.00
_cell.angle_beta   90.00
_cell.angle_gamma   90.00
#
_symmetry.space_group_name_H-M   'P 1'
#
loop_
_entity.id
_entity.type
_entity.pdbx_description
1 polymer ?
#
loop_
_entity_poly.entity_id
_entity_poly.type
_entity_poly.pdbx_seq_one_letter_code
_entity_poly.pdbx_strand_id
1 'polypeptide(L)'
;MSFRPYSNPESSSAGKMLMFGGVGMADERPEEHPSTADDLLDAGPRASKRIIPEKLIGLDDHALSVALVEINNAAKRQRDMASAHYEAKMHGLAKSAKETKEFLYSLKDDVLRRLVSQERARLAGYHSKPDPRGAVQFVRRWVPDPYDDDDDDSDYYDRPKEWVAIPNPKVTVDSEGYAVTYMESIEFCGRRFHRPLSSFPEGAIVAAQIEEELSPATSKRYVRRKDAEHTLRQYLRLPNVLIQAELLVFGKSVDEGRVVEALSIPWIELCRQILEDERLFYEFARNPRKFEEFVAGSYKKMGWTEVVLTPRSNDQGRDIIAVLPGQFSIRILDQCKAYSPGHRVTAEEVRAMLGVLTGDRNATKAIVTTTSSFAPGIEGDSGLAPFMPHRLQLRNGKSFRDSLRQLYPSDKVTI
;
A
#
# COMPACT_ATOMS: atom_id res chain seq x y z
N MET A 1 -45.16 -12.40 57.20
CA MET A 1 -45.15 -12.97 58.58
C MET A 1 -44.36 -14.27 58.49
N SER A 2 -43.30 -14.57 59.25
CA SER A 2 -42.57 -13.94 60.38
C SER A 2 -41.05 -14.27 60.19
N PHE A 3 -40.10 -13.34 60.24
CA PHE A 3 -39.41 -12.72 61.40
C PHE A 3 -38.69 -13.65 62.43
N ARG A 4 -37.38 -13.88 62.20
CA ARG A 4 -36.19 -13.82 63.14
C ARG A 4 -36.19 -14.69 64.42
N PRO A 5 -35.10 -14.75 65.25
CA PRO A 5 -33.73 -14.18 65.19
C PRO A 5 -32.61 -15.26 65.14
N TYR A 6 -31.30 -15.03 64.89
CA TYR A 6 -30.26 -14.15 65.48
C TYR A 6 -29.79 -14.50 66.92
N SER A 7 -28.56 -14.98 67.05
CA SER A 7 -27.74 -14.87 68.28
C SER A 7 -26.23 -15.01 68.00
N ASN A 8 -25.46 -14.07 68.54
CA ASN A 8 -24.00 -14.11 68.77
C ASN A 8 -23.83 -13.75 70.27
N PRO A 9 -22.79 -14.19 71.00
CA PRO A 9 -21.73 -13.22 71.32
C PRO A 9 -20.30 -13.76 71.65
N GLU A 10 -19.32 -12.93 71.26
CA GLU A 10 -18.14 -12.40 72.00
C GLU A 10 -17.15 -13.22 72.89
N SER A 11 -15.91 -12.67 72.91
CA SER A 11 -14.84 -12.77 73.92
C SER A 11 -14.01 -14.08 73.94
N SER A 12 -12.69 -14.13 74.19
CA SER A 12 -11.58 -13.15 74.34
C SER A 12 -10.22 -13.90 74.05
N SER A 13 -8.97 -13.41 74.20
CA SER A 13 -8.38 -12.21 74.82
C SER A 13 -6.99 -11.81 74.26
N ALA A 14 -6.52 -10.64 74.68
CA ALA A 14 -5.15 -10.10 74.84
C ALA A 14 -3.89 -11.04 74.76
N GLY A 15 -2.70 -10.54 74.39
CA GLY A 15 -2.36 -9.16 73.97
C GLY A 15 -0.85 -8.90 73.70
N LYS A 16 -0.53 -7.61 73.40
CA LYS A 16 0.70 -6.78 73.67
C LYS A 16 2.10 -7.44 73.55
N MET A 17 3.13 -6.83 72.94
CA MET A 17 3.66 -5.44 73.01
C MET A 17 4.48 -5.12 71.73
N LEU A 18 4.43 -3.93 71.10
CA LEU A 18 5.33 -2.74 71.26
C LEU A 18 6.85 -3.04 71.13
N MET A 19 7.73 -2.25 70.45
CA MET A 19 7.64 -1.09 69.51
C MET A 19 9.08 -0.66 69.06
N PHE A 20 9.24 0.04 67.91
CA PHE A 20 10.44 0.79 67.42
C PHE A 20 11.78 0.01 67.21
N GLY A 21 12.77 0.44 66.38
CA GLY A 21 12.90 1.54 65.40
C GLY A 21 14.39 1.90 65.10
N GLY A 22 14.73 2.40 63.90
CA GLY A 22 16.09 2.88 63.49
C GLY A 22 16.89 1.87 62.64
N VAL A 23 17.24 2.07 61.36
CA VAL A 23 18.05 3.11 60.65
C VAL A 23 19.57 2.84 60.69
N GLY A 24 20.21 2.67 59.51
CA GLY A 24 21.60 3.15 59.31
C GLY A 24 22.56 2.34 58.42
N MET A 25 23.03 3.01 57.36
CA MET A 25 24.37 2.93 56.75
C MET A 25 24.68 1.93 55.60
N ALA A 26 25.56 2.43 54.74
CA ALA A 26 26.15 1.81 53.55
C ALA A 26 27.66 1.65 53.75
N ASP A 27 28.32 0.85 52.91
CA ASP A 27 29.78 0.97 52.71
C ASP A 27 30.21 0.49 51.31
N GLU A 28 31.45 0.80 50.94
CA GLU A 28 31.98 0.84 49.57
C GLU A 28 32.66 -0.47 49.07
N ARG A 29 33.19 -0.45 47.84
CA ARG A 29 33.89 -1.57 47.17
C ARG A 29 35.36 -1.66 47.63
N PRO A 30 36.10 -2.73 47.26
CA PRO A 30 36.88 -2.66 46.01
C PRO A 30 36.90 -3.95 45.16
N GLU A 31 37.66 -3.93 44.06
CA GLU A 31 37.74 -4.96 43.01
C GLU A 31 38.68 -6.13 43.34
N GLU A 32 38.49 -7.29 42.69
CA GLU A 32 39.60 -8.12 42.19
C GLU A 32 39.13 -9.14 41.12
N HIS A 33 39.93 -9.28 40.05
CA HIS A 33 39.93 -10.41 39.11
C HIS A 33 41.31 -11.06 39.18
N PRO A 34 41.40 -12.39 39.11
CA PRO A 34 42.00 -12.95 37.89
C PRO A 34 41.34 -14.25 37.39
N SER A 35 41.86 -14.73 36.26
CA SER A 35 41.28 -15.74 35.36
C SER A 35 41.59 -17.20 35.70
N THR A 36 40.58 -18.06 35.51
CA THR A 36 40.70 -19.43 34.96
C THR A 36 39.48 -19.63 34.05
N ALA A 37 39.57 -19.76 32.72
CA ALA A 37 40.35 -20.72 31.93
C ALA A 37 39.80 -22.17 31.95
N ASP A 38 38.48 -22.33 32.01
CA ASP A 38 37.76 -23.50 31.45
C ASP A 38 36.29 -23.10 31.16
N ASP A 39 35.99 -22.81 29.89
CA ASP A 39 34.64 -22.84 29.26
C ASP A 39 34.71 -22.42 27.76
N LEU A 40 35.78 -22.83 27.07
CA LEU A 40 35.90 -22.71 25.62
C LEU A 40 35.37 -23.99 24.97
N LEU A 41 34.05 -24.11 24.72
CA LEU A 41 33.48 -25.06 23.73
C LEU A 41 31.95 -24.94 23.48
N ASP A 42 31.40 -23.75 23.21
CA ASP A 42 30.22 -23.64 22.29
C ASP A 42 30.13 -22.27 21.61
N ALA A 43 30.75 -22.17 20.44
CA ALA A 43 30.69 -20.98 19.58
C ALA A 43 29.64 -21.15 18.48
N GLY A 44 28.41 -21.52 18.85
CA GLY A 44 27.24 -21.40 17.98
C GLY A 44 27.15 -19.99 17.36
N PRO A 45 26.65 -19.84 16.12
CA PRO A 45 26.71 -18.57 15.40
C PRO A 45 25.94 -17.51 16.18
N ARG A 46 26.67 -16.52 16.72
CA ARG A 46 26.09 -15.32 17.33
C ARG A 46 25.24 -14.63 16.27
N ALA A 47 23.95 -14.93 16.27
CA ALA A 47 22.96 -14.24 15.49
C ALA A 47 23.07 -12.76 15.85
N SER A 48 23.71 -11.99 14.98
CA SER A 48 23.91 -10.57 15.18
C SER A 48 22.53 -9.97 15.39
N LYS A 49 22.26 -9.52 16.62
CA LYS A 49 21.11 -8.68 16.90
C LYS A 49 21.27 -7.44 16.04
N ARG A 50 20.71 -7.48 14.82
CA ARG A 50 20.39 -6.30 14.03
C ARG A 50 19.35 -5.56 14.86
N ILE A 51 19.85 -4.77 15.80
CA ILE A 51 19.21 -3.55 16.24
C ILE A 51 19.00 -2.79 14.94
N ILE A 52 17.81 -2.90 14.40
CA ILE A 52 17.38 -2.09 13.28
C ILE A 52 17.34 -0.68 13.88
N PRO A 53 18.22 0.25 13.46
CA PRO A 53 18.13 1.60 13.96
C PRO A 53 16.77 2.16 13.55
N GLU A 54 16.17 3.01 14.39
CA GLU A 54 14.85 3.62 14.15
C GLU A 54 14.77 4.40 12.82
N LYS A 55 15.93 4.66 12.18
CA LYS A 55 16.11 5.03 10.77
C LYS A 55 15.53 4.08 9.71
N LEU A 56 14.95 2.93 10.06
CA LEU A 56 14.18 2.12 9.12
C LEU A 56 12.70 2.54 9.00
N ILE A 57 12.30 3.63 9.66
CA ILE A 57 11.01 4.30 9.47
C ILE A 57 11.16 5.34 8.34
N GLY A 58 10.90 4.91 7.11
CA GLY A 58 10.85 5.76 5.92
C GLY A 58 12.22 6.12 5.33
N LEU A 59 12.34 6.02 4.00
CA LEU A 59 13.38 6.76 3.29
C LEU A 59 13.12 8.26 3.51
N ASP A 60 14.16 8.99 3.92
CA ASP A 60 14.00 10.37 4.37
C ASP A 60 13.47 11.28 3.24
N ASP A 61 12.53 12.16 3.58
CA ASP A 61 11.80 12.99 2.62
C ASP A 61 12.75 13.86 1.77
N HIS A 62 13.88 14.26 2.34
CA HIS A 62 14.93 14.97 1.62
C HIS A 62 15.59 14.09 0.54
N ALA A 63 16.01 12.86 0.86
CA ALA A 63 16.55 11.89 -0.09
C ALA A 63 15.53 11.50 -1.17
N LEU A 64 14.25 11.34 -0.80
CA LEU A 64 13.16 11.17 -1.78
C LEU A 64 13.06 12.38 -2.71
N SER A 65 13.12 13.60 -2.18
CA SER A 65 13.06 14.82 -2.99
C SER A 65 14.27 14.99 -3.92
N VAL A 66 15.45 14.51 -3.51
CA VAL A 66 16.68 14.52 -4.31
C VAL A 66 16.63 13.45 -5.40
N ALA A 67 16.15 12.25 -5.06
CA ALA A 67 15.95 11.17 -6.02
C ALA A 67 14.88 11.53 -7.08
N LEU A 68 13.76 12.14 -6.67
CA LEU A 68 12.73 12.66 -7.59
C LEU A 68 13.30 13.72 -8.56
N VAL A 69 14.14 14.64 -8.07
CA VAL A 69 14.80 15.64 -8.93
C VAL A 69 15.75 14.97 -9.93
N GLU A 70 16.60 14.03 -9.49
CA GLU A 70 17.54 13.37 -10.41
C GLU A 70 16.81 12.46 -11.42
N ILE A 71 15.74 11.77 -11.04
CA ILE A 71 14.93 10.97 -11.97
C ILE A 71 14.21 11.86 -12.98
N ASN A 72 13.66 13.01 -12.55
CA ASN A 72 13.06 13.99 -13.45
C ASN A 72 14.08 14.63 -14.42
N ASN A 73 15.29 14.93 -13.94
CA ASN A 73 16.38 15.43 -14.77
C ASN A 73 16.92 14.37 -15.73
N ALA A 74 17.03 13.12 -15.29
CA ALA A 74 17.38 11.99 -16.15
C ALA A 74 16.32 11.77 -17.25
N ALA A 75 15.03 11.87 -16.93
CA ALA A 75 13.96 11.78 -17.92
C ALA A 75 14.03 12.90 -18.96
N LYS A 76 14.35 14.15 -18.56
CA LYS A 76 14.63 15.25 -19.49
C LYS A 76 15.83 14.94 -20.40
N ARG A 77 16.97 14.52 -19.85
CA ARG A 77 18.16 14.14 -20.64
C ARG A 77 17.83 13.03 -21.66
N GLN A 78 17.03 12.03 -21.27
CA GLN A 78 16.59 10.96 -22.18
C GLN A 78 15.61 11.44 -23.26
N ARG A 79 14.72 12.41 -22.96
CA ARG A 79 13.90 13.09 -23.98
C ARG A 79 14.78 13.80 -25.01
N ASP A 80 15.77 14.57 -24.54
CA ASP A 80 16.61 15.40 -25.40
C ASP A 80 17.52 14.52 -26.28
N MET A 81 18.06 13.43 -25.72
CA MET A 81 18.75 12.38 -26.49
C MET A 81 17.83 11.70 -27.52
N ALA A 82 16.57 11.41 -27.18
CA ALA A 82 15.64 10.78 -28.11
C ALA A 82 15.36 11.67 -29.33
N SER A 83 15.21 12.98 -29.14
CA SER A 83 15.10 13.95 -30.24
C SER A 83 16.37 13.97 -31.10
N ALA A 84 17.54 14.15 -30.50
CA ALA A 84 18.81 14.20 -31.23
C ALA A 84 19.11 12.91 -32.02
N HIS A 85 18.82 11.74 -31.45
CA HIS A 85 18.94 10.46 -32.16
C HIS A 85 17.92 10.31 -33.29
N TYR A 86 16.72 10.88 -33.16
CA TYR A 86 15.71 10.86 -34.22
C TYR A 86 16.11 11.74 -35.40
N GLU A 87 16.58 12.96 -35.13
CA GLU A 87 17.13 13.90 -36.13
C GLU A 87 18.33 13.31 -36.87
N ALA A 88 19.23 12.64 -36.14
CA ALA A 88 20.36 11.90 -36.71
C ALA A 88 19.99 10.55 -37.37
N LYS A 89 18.69 10.26 -37.57
CA LYS A 89 18.16 9.02 -38.17
C LYS A 89 18.57 7.71 -37.46
N MET A 90 19.06 7.80 -36.23
CA MET A 90 19.42 6.67 -35.36
C MET A 90 18.19 6.10 -34.63
N HIS A 91 17.21 5.62 -35.40
CA HIS A 91 15.88 5.27 -34.89
C HIS A 91 15.87 4.24 -33.73
N GLY A 92 16.82 3.30 -33.70
CA GLY A 92 16.95 2.34 -32.59
C GLY A 92 17.34 2.99 -31.26
N LEU A 93 18.31 3.91 -31.29
CA LEU A 93 18.74 4.68 -30.10
C LEU A 93 17.65 5.67 -29.66
N ALA A 94 16.97 6.30 -30.62
CA ALA A 94 15.83 7.17 -30.35
C ALA A 94 14.69 6.42 -29.63
N LYS A 95 14.39 5.18 -30.04
CA LYS A 95 13.41 4.31 -29.38
C LYS A 95 13.82 3.96 -27.96
N SER A 96 15.05 3.49 -27.75
CA SER A 96 15.54 3.11 -26.41
C SER A 96 15.57 4.29 -25.43
N ALA A 97 15.97 5.48 -25.88
CA ALA A 97 15.92 6.71 -25.09
C ALA A 97 14.47 7.13 -24.75
N LYS A 98 13.52 6.95 -25.69
CA LYS A 98 12.09 7.19 -25.46
C LYS A 98 11.50 6.25 -24.40
N GLU A 99 11.77 4.95 -24.50
CA GLU A 99 11.32 3.92 -23.53
C GLU A 99 11.89 4.22 -22.13
N THR A 100 13.17 4.57 -22.06
CA THR A 100 13.84 4.95 -20.82
C THR A 100 13.23 6.21 -20.19
N LYS A 101 12.89 7.21 -21.01
CA LYS A 101 12.18 8.43 -20.58
C LYS A 101 10.78 8.10 -20.02
N GLU A 102 10.02 7.24 -20.69
CA GLU A 102 8.69 6.80 -20.25
C GLU A 102 8.73 6.05 -18.91
N PHE A 103 9.66 5.10 -18.75
CA PHE A 103 9.89 4.41 -17.49
C PHE A 103 10.22 5.38 -16.32
N LEU A 104 11.13 6.33 -16.54
CA LEU A 104 11.54 7.30 -15.50
C LEU A 104 10.40 8.24 -15.10
N TYR A 105 9.53 8.63 -16.03
CA TYR A 105 8.34 9.42 -15.68
C TYR A 105 7.31 8.60 -14.90
N SER A 106 7.03 7.34 -15.27
CA SER A 106 6.14 6.48 -14.47
C SER A 106 6.63 6.35 -13.03
N LEU A 107 7.91 6.01 -12.83
CA LEU A 107 8.49 5.87 -11.49
C LEU A 107 8.37 7.17 -10.66
N LYS A 108 8.59 8.33 -11.28
CA LYS A 108 8.41 9.64 -10.64
C LYS A 108 6.96 9.88 -10.27
N ASP A 109 6.04 9.64 -11.20
CA ASP A 109 4.62 9.96 -11.06
C ASP A 109 3.93 9.03 -10.04
N ASP A 110 4.33 7.75 -9.97
CA ASP A 110 3.84 6.79 -8.97
C ASP A 110 4.29 7.16 -7.55
N VAL A 111 5.54 7.60 -7.38
CA VAL A 111 6.03 8.13 -6.09
C VAL A 111 5.27 9.41 -5.70
N LEU A 112 5.05 10.33 -6.64
CA LEU A 112 4.34 11.59 -6.37
C LEU A 112 2.86 11.35 -6.02
N ARG A 113 2.14 10.52 -6.78
CA ARG A 113 0.78 10.03 -6.43
C ARG A 113 0.75 9.53 -4.99
N ARG A 114 1.77 8.75 -4.62
CA ARG A 114 1.86 8.13 -3.31
C ARG A 114 2.10 9.15 -2.20
N LEU A 115 3.04 10.07 -2.37
CA LEU A 115 3.31 11.14 -1.41
C LEU A 115 2.08 12.04 -1.18
N VAL A 116 1.29 12.32 -2.23
CA VAL A 116 0.02 13.04 -2.10
C VAL A 116 -1.01 12.21 -1.33
N SER A 117 -1.16 10.91 -1.63
CA SER A 117 -2.04 10.00 -0.87
C SER A 117 -1.64 9.79 0.61
N GLN A 118 -0.44 10.24 0.99
CA GLN A 118 0.09 10.20 2.35
C GLN A 118 0.07 11.57 3.05
N GLU A 119 -0.49 12.60 2.41
CA GLU A 119 -0.46 14.00 2.90
C GLU A 119 0.96 14.56 3.11
N ARG A 120 1.99 13.88 2.57
CA ARG A 120 3.40 14.30 2.63
C ARG A 120 3.81 15.22 1.50
N ALA A 121 3.09 15.17 0.37
CA ALA A 121 3.19 16.14 -0.71
C ALA A 121 1.84 16.83 -0.91
N ARG A 122 1.88 18.13 -1.23
CA ARG A 122 0.69 18.96 -1.42
C ARG A 122 0.40 19.13 -2.91
N LEU A 123 -0.85 18.95 -3.33
CA LEU A 123 -1.32 19.42 -4.62
C LEU A 123 -1.31 20.96 -4.62
N ALA A 124 -0.46 21.56 -5.45
CA ALA A 124 -0.29 23.02 -5.53
C ALA A 124 -1.22 23.68 -6.56
N GLY A 125 -1.81 22.90 -7.48
CA GLY A 125 -2.77 23.37 -8.48
C GLY A 125 -2.52 22.77 -9.86
N TYR A 126 -3.20 23.32 -10.86
CA TYR A 126 -3.16 22.83 -12.24
C TYR A 126 -2.79 23.96 -13.22
N HIS A 127 -2.07 23.65 -14.29
CA HIS A 127 -1.76 24.61 -15.36
C HIS A 127 -1.73 23.92 -16.72
N SER A 128 -1.93 24.68 -17.80
CA SER A 128 -1.69 24.23 -19.16
C SER A 128 -0.29 24.68 -19.63
N LYS A 129 0.25 24.00 -20.65
CA LYS A 129 1.36 24.49 -21.47
C LYS A 129 1.03 24.28 -22.95
N PRO A 130 1.38 25.21 -23.85
CA PRO A 130 1.25 24.99 -25.29
C PRO A 130 1.98 23.71 -25.72
N ASP A 131 1.34 22.85 -26.51
CA ASP A 131 2.01 21.69 -27.09
C ASP A 131 2.71 22.11 -28.40
N PRO A 132 4.05 21.97 -28.50
CA PRO A 132 4.81 22.41 -29.66
C PRO A 132 4.49 21.64 -30.95
N ARG A 133 3.69 20.57 -30.88
CA ARG A 133 3.24 19.80 -32.06
C ARG A 133 2.05 20.42 -32.78
N GLY A 134 1.43 21.46 -32.23
CA GLY A 134 0.28 22.16 -32.80
C GLY A 134 -1.03 21.37 -32.77
N ALA A 135 -2.16 22.08 -32.85
CA ALA A 135 -3.50 21.47 -32.83
C ALA A 135 -3.84 20.78 -34.16
N VAL A 136 -3.15 21.19 -35.22
CA VAL A 136 -3.38 20.81 -36.60
C VAL A 136 -2.09 20.26 -37.17
N GLN A 137 -2.18 19.09 -37.83
CA GLN A 137 -1.11 18.53 -38.64
C GLN A 137 -1.49 18.72 -40.12
N PHE A 138 -0.54 19.15 -40.94
CA PHE A 138 -0.73 19.23 -42.38
C PHE A 138 -0.35 17.90 -43.02
N VAL A 139 -1.29 17.28 -43.73
CA VAL A 139 -1.08 16.03 -44.45
C VAL A 139 -1.31 16.29 -45.92
N ARG A 140 -0.37 15.83 -46.76
CA ARG A 140 -0.55 15.89 -48.21
C ARG A 140 -1.65 14.89 -48.61
N ARG A 141 -2.79 15.40 -49.08
CA ARG A 141 -3.91 14.59 -49.54
C ARG A 141 -4.07 14.74 -51.05
N TRP A 142 -4.57 13.67 -51.64
CA TRP A 142 -5.08 13.65 -52.99
C TRP A 142 -6.33 14.53 -53.13
N VAL A 143 -6.29 15.46 -54.09
CA VAL A 143 -7.47 16.17 -54.58
C VAL A 143 -7.98 15.40 -55.80
N PRO A 144 -9.21 14.87 -55.79
CA PRO A 144 -9.82 14.33 -56.99
C PRO A 144 -10.06 15.48 -57.98
N ASP A 145 -9.64 15.31 -59.23
CA ASP A 145 -10.11 16.19 -60.30
C ASP A 145 -11.60 15.88 -60.55
N PRO A 146 -12.52 16.86 -60.48
CA PRO A 146 -13.94 16.62 -60.69
C PRO A 146 -14.34 16.35 -62.16
N TYR A 147 -13.38 16.28 -63.10
CA TYR A 147 -13.62 16.06 -64.53
C TYR A 147 -12.89 14.85 -65.13
N ASP A 148 -12.30 13.99 -64.30
CA ASP A 148 -11.44 12.87 -64.71
C ASP A 148 -12.19 11.53 -64.61
N ASP A 149 -12.95 11.20 -65.66
CA ASP A 149 -13.75 9.96 -65.82
C ASP A 149 -13.01 8.84 -66.61
N ASP A 150 -11.74 9.04 -66.98
CA ASP A 150 -10.97 8.11 -67.83
C ASP A 150 -10.07 7.14 -67.02
N ASP A 151 -10.34 5.84 -67.14
CA ASP A 151 -9.61 4.71 -66.51
C ASP A 151 -8.20 4.45 -67.13
N ASP A 152 -7.34 5.47 -67.29
CA ASP A 152 -5.92 5.29 -67.68
C ASP A 152 -4.96 5.53 -66.50
N ASP A 153 -4.47 4.43 -65.93
CA ASP A 153 -3.75 4.35 -64.65
C ASP A 153 -2.27 4.79 -64.74
N SER A 154 -1.85 5.41 -65.85
CA SER A 154 -0.44 5.70 -66.16
C SER A 154 0.15 6.92 -65.44
N ASP A 155 -0.67 7.92 -65.08
CA ASP A 155 -0.22 9.19 -64.47
C ASP A 155 -0.48 9.29 -62.94
N TYR A 156 -0.84 8.18 -62.27
CA TYR A 156 -1.26 8.13 -60.86
C TYR A 156 -0.26 8.76 -59.86
N TYR A 157 1.03 8.90 -60.20
CA TYR A 157 2.04 9.44 -59.29
C TYR A 157 2.31 10.95 -59.38
N ASP A 158 1.99 11.60 -60.51
CA ASP A 158 2.43 12.97 -60.84
C ASP A 158 1.36 14.07 -60.64
N ARG A 159 0.09 13.71 -60.46
CA ARG A 159 -0.99 14.70 -60.23
C ARG A 159 -0.79 15.48 -58.91
N PRO A 160 -1.27 16.74 -58.81
CA PRO A 160 -0.95 17.64 -57.68
C PRO A 160 -1.54 17.19 -56.33
N LYS A 161 -0.68 17.09 -55.31
CA LYS A 161 -1.05 16.79 -53.92
C LYS A 161 -1.08 18.08 -53.08
N GLU A 162 -2.27 18.48 -52.66
CA GLU A 162 -2.49 19.64 -51.78
C GLU A 162 -2.23 19.30 -50.30
N TRP A 163 -1.96 20.34 -49.51
CA TRP A 163 -1.77 20.24 -48.06
C TRP A 163 -3.11 20.43 -47.35
N VAL A 164 -3.68 19.34 -46.83
CA VAL A 164 -4.91 19.40 -46.03
C VAL A 164 -4.55 19.46 -44.55
N ALA A 165 -5.03 20.52 -43.89
CA ALA A 165 -5.01 20.65 -42.45
C ALA A 165 -6.00 19.66 -41.81
N ILE A 166 -5.52 18.75 -40.96
CA ILE A 166 -6.37 17.87 -40.14
C ILE A 166 -6.03 18.02 -38.65
N PRO A 167 -7.01 17.89 -37.73
CA PRO A 167 -6.73 17.87 -36.30
C PRO A 167 -5.69 16.80 -35.96
N ASN A 168 -4.78 17.11 -35.04
CA ASN A 168 -3.77 16.16 -34.58
C ASN A 168 -4.35 15.32 -33.43
N PRO A 169 -4.70 14.03 -33.65
CA PRO A 169 -5.41 13.22 -32.64
C PRO A 169 -4.53 12.84 -31.42
N LYS A 170 -3.27 13.30 -31.39
CA LYS A 170 -2.30 13.04 -30.31
C LYS A 170 -2.06 14.26 -29.41
N VAL A 171 -2.89 15.31 -29.58
CA VAL A 171 -2.77 16.60 -28.91
C VAL A 171 -4.14 16.99 -28.36
N THR A 172 -4.19 17.37 -27.09
CA THR A 172 -5.41 17.89 -26.47
C THR A 172 -5.58 19.35 -26.86
N VAL A 173 -6.82 19.76 -27.14
CA VAL A 173 -7.15 21.18 -27.37
C VAL A 173 -7.91 21.76 -26.18
N ASP A 174 -7.75 23.07 -25.95
CA ASP A 174 -8.57 23.83 -25.01
C ASP A 174 -9.88 24.31 -25.66
N SER A 175 -10.66 25.11 -24.92
CA SER A 175 -11.94 25.68 -25.37
C SER A 175 -11.82 26.65 -26.54
N GLU A 176 -10.61 27.17 -26.81
CA GLU A 176 -10.33 28.08 -27.94
C GLU A 176 -9.71 27.32 -29.13
N GLY A 177 -9.50 26.01 -29.00
CA GLY A 177 -8.94 25.14 -30.04
C GLY A 177 -7.41 25.09 -30.06
N TYR A 178 -6.72 25.71 -29.09
CA TYR A 178 -5.27 25.67 -29.03
C TYR A 178 -4.75 24.37 -28.43
N ALA A 179 -3.64 23.90 -28.99
CA ALA A 179 -2.94 22.71 -28.54
C ALA A 179 -2.30 22.91 -27.17
N VAL A 180 -2.77 22.15 -26.18
CA VAL A 180 -2.30 22.24 -24.79
C VAL A 180 -1.98 20.86 -24.20
N THR A 181 -0.99 20.83 -23.32
CA THR A 181 -0.77 19.74 -22.37
C THR A 181 -1.19 20.23 -20.98
N TYR A 182 -2.18 19.59 -20.37
CA TYR A 182 -2.57 19.86 -18.99
C TYR A 182 -1.58 19.22 -18.01
N MET A 183 -1.22 19.95 -16.96
CA MET A 183 -0.20 19.57 -15.99
C MET A 183 -0.71 19.78 -14.56
N GLU A 184 -0.65 18.72 -13.77
CA GLU A 184 -0.79 18.77 -12.31
C GLU A 184 0.53 19.25 -11.69
N SER A 185 0.45 20.12 -10.68
CA SER A 185 1.60 20.66 -9.94
C SER A 185 1.58 20.17 -8.50
N ILE A 186 2.65 19.47 -8.09
CA ILE A 186 2.78 18.85 -6.77
C ILE A 186 4.00 19.46 -6.07
N GLU A 187 3.82 19.88 -4.81
CA GLU A 187 4.88 20.42 -3.96
C GLU A 187 5.31 19.42 -2.90
N PHE A 188 6.62 19.19 -2.79
CA PHE A 188 7.22 18.25 -1.84
C PHE A 188 8.62 18.73 -1.43
N CYS A 189 8.88 18.85 -0.14
CA CYS A 189 10.17 19.32 0.42
C CYS A 189 10.68 20.65 -0.20
N GLY A 190 9.80 21.64 -0.36
CA GLY A 190 10.15 22.94 -0.97
C GLY A 190 10.49 22.85 -2.46
N ARG A 191 10.12 21.77 -3.15
CA ARG A 191 10.35 21.54 -4.57
C ARG A 191 9.03 21.27 -5.28
N ARG A 192 8.90 21.80 -6.50
CA ARG A 192 7.72 21.66 -7.34
C ARG A 192 7.97 20.65 -8.46
N PHE A 193 7.07 19.69 -8.59
CA PHE A 193 7.08 18.64 -9.60
C PHE A 193 5.83 18.73 -10.45
N HIS A 194 5.91 18.30 -11.71
CA HIS A 194 4.78 18.36 -12.63
C HIS A 194 4.52 17.00 -13.28
N ARG A 195 3.23 16.65 -13.41
CA ARG A 195 2.75 15.42 -14.06
C ARG A 195 1.73 15.77 -15.15
N PRO A 196 1.82 15.22 -16.37
CA PRO A 196 0.79 15.44 -17.38
C PRO A 196 -0.55 14.79 -16.98
N LEU A 197 -1.65 15.38 -17.43
CA LEU A 197 -3.00 14.88 -17.27
C LEU A 197 -3.63 14.60 -18.65
N SER A 198 -4.50 13.59 -18.70
CA SER A 198 -5.31 13.28 -19.89
C SER A 198 -6.44 14.29 -20.14
N SER A 199 -6.92 14.94 -19.08
CA SER A 199 -7.99 15.93 -19.08
C SER A 199 -7.81 16.89 -17.92
N PHE A 200 -8.34 18.12 -18.05
CA PHE A 200 -8.39 19.07 -16.94
C PHE A 200 -9.56 18.71 -16.01
N PRO A 201 -9.39 18.66 -14.67
CA PRO A 201 -10.50 18.35 -13.77
C PRO A 201 -11.53 19.49 -13.75
N GLU A 202 -12.81 19.13 -13.72
CA GLU A 202 -13.90 20.09 -13.68
C GLU A 202 -13.87 20.87 -12.35
N GLY A 203 -13.89 22.21 -12.42
CA GLY A 203 -13.73 23.09 -11.25
C GLY A 203 -12.30 23.22 -10.70
N ALA A 204 -11.27 22.70 -11.37
CA ALA A 204 -9.89 22.84 -10.92
C ALA A 204 -9.39 24.30 -10.95
N ILE A 205 -8.75 24.73 -9.85
CA ILE A 205 -8.10 26.05 -9.76
C ILE A 205 -6.89 26.08 -10.69
N VAL A 206 -6.95 26.96 -11.69
CA VAL A 206 -5.82 27.28 -12.56
C VAL A 206 -4.77 28.05 -11.73
N ALA A 207 -3.59 27.47 -11.59
CA ALA A 207 -2.41 28.14 -11.06
C ALA A 207 -1.88 29.12 -12.12
N ALA A 208 -2.52 30.29 -12.21
CA ALA A 208 -2.15 31.36 -13.12
C ALA A 208 -0.67 31.74 -12.93
N GLN A 209 0.12 31.59 -14.00
CA GLN A 209 1.50 32.08 -14.18
C GLN A 209 2.32 32.30 -12.89
N ILE A 210 2.60 31.22 -12.14
CA ILE A 210 3.50 31.30 -10.99
C ILE A 210 4.95 31.19 -11.47
N GLU A 211 5.50 32.31 -11.93
CA GLU A 211 6.96 32.54 -11.91
C GLU A 211 7.44 32.83 -10.48
N GLU A 212 8.75 32.66 -10.26
CA GLU A 212 9.49 32.91 -8.99
C GLU A 212 9.09 32.04 -7.76
N GLU A 213 9.97 31.72 -6.81
CA GLU A 213 11.45 31.69 -6.79
C GLU A 213 11.91 30.24 -6.55
N LEU A 214 12.97 29.79 -7.23
CA LEU A 214 13.68 28.57 -6.84
C LEU A 214 14.63 28.89 -5.69
N SER A 215 14.28 28.48 -4.46
CA SER A 215 15.15 28.58 -3.28
C SER A 215 16.59 28.20 -3.62
N PRO A 216 17.57 29.11 -3.49
CA PRO A 216 18.94 28.82 -3.87
C PRO A 216 19.56 27.75 -2.95
N ALA A 217 20.24 26.79 -3.58
CA ALA A 217 21.24 25.91 -2.98
C ALA A 217 20.92 25.22 -1.64
N THR A 218 20.23 24.07 -1.68
CA THR A 218 20.43 23.02 -0.66
C THR A 218 21.25 21.86 -1.23
N SER A 219 22.57 21.98 -1.06
CA SER A 219 23.64 21.00 -1.30
C SER A 219 23.61 20.20 -2.62
N LYS A 220 24.63 20.41 -3.49
CA LYS A 220 24.88 19.60 -4.70
C LYS A 220 25.35 18.17 -4.38
N ARG A 221 24.58 17.41 -3.61
CA ARG A 221 24.84 15.98 -3.40
C ARG A 221 24.40 15.23 -4.65
N TYR A 222 25.35 15.03 -5.56
CA TYR A 222 25.13 14.30 -6.80
C TYR A 222 24.76 12.84 -6.47
N VAL A 223 23.47 12.51 -6.58
CA VAL A 223 22.99 11.13 -6.50
C VAL A 223 23.08 10.55 -7.91
N ARG A 224 23.68 9.35 -8.07
CA ARG A 224 23.73 8.72 -9.39
C ARG A 224 22.32 8.25 -9.74
N ARG A 225 21.91 8.34 -11.02
CA ARG A 225 20.59 7.87 -11.48
C ARG A 225 20.22 6.48 -10.94
N LYS A 226 21.15 5.51 -10.92
CA LYS A 226 20.89 4.16 -10.38
C LYS A 226 20.55 4.17 -8.90
N ASP A 227 21.22 4.99 -8.10
CA ASP A 227 20.95 5.13 -6.67
C ASP A 227 19.59 5.81 -6.46
N ALA A 228 19.29 6.88 -7.22
CA ALA A 228 17.99 7.55 -7.17
C ALA A 228 16.84 6.61 -7.58
N GLU A 229 17.02 5.81 -8.64
CA GLU A 229 16.05 4.81 -9.07
C GLU A 229 15.83 3.75 -7.99
N HIS A 230 16.90 3.28 -7.36
CA HIS A 230 16.84 2.35 -6.23
C HIS A 230 16.09 2.95 -5.03
N THR A 231 16.40 4.19 -4.64
CA THR A 231 15.71 4.96 -3.59
C THR A 231 14.20 5.04 -3.83
N LEU A 232 13.78 5.42 -5.04
CA LEU A 232 12.36 5.52 -5.38
C LEU A 232 11.66 4.14 -5.44
N ARG A 233 12.32 3.12 -5.96
CA ARG A 233 11.80 1.74 -5.99
C ARG A 233 11.69 1.14 -4.59
N GLN A 234 12.67 1.38 -3.71
CA GLN A 234 12.61 0.98 -2.30
C GLN A 234 11.46 1.68 -1.58
N TYR A 235 11.24 2.97 -1.86
CA TYR A 235 10.13 3.73 -1.30
C TYR A 235 8.78 3.13 -1.66
N LEU A 236 8.54 2.84 -2.95
CA LEU A 236 7.31 2.18 -3.42
C LEU A 236 7.13 0.75 -2.86
N ARG A 237 8.20 0.14 -2.35
CA ARG A 237 8.18 -1.15 -1.66
C ARG A 237 8.13 -1.03 -0.13
N LEU A 238 8.03 0.16 0.48
CA LEU A 238 7.92 0.20 1.94
C LEU A 238 6.56 -0.37 2.40
N PRO A 239 6.50 -1.11 3.51
CA PRO A 239 5.26 -1.77 3.98
C PRO A 239 4.10 -0.79 4.20
N ASN A 240 4.35 0.35 4.84
CA ASN A 240 3.37 1.43 5.00
C ASN A 240 2.93 2.03 3.64
N VAL A 241 3.86 2.10 2.68
CA VAL A 241 3.62 2.52 1.29
C VAL A 241 2.85 1.46 0.49
N LEU A 242 2.81 0.20 0.90
CA LEU A 242 1.93 -0.81 0.29
C LEU A 242 0.55 -0.84 0.96
N ILE A 243 0.49 -0.72 2.29
CA ILE A 243 -0.77 -0.82 3.06
C ILE A 243 -1.81 0.21 2.62
N GLN A 244 -1.45 1.49 2.41
CA GLN A 244 -2.45 2.50 2.00
C GLN A 244 -2.73 2.49 0.48
N ALA A 245 -2.23 1.51 -0.29
CA ALA A 245 -2.55 1.37 -1.72
C ALA A 245 -3.85 0.56 -1.88
N GLU A 246 -4.40 0.47 -3.09
CA GLU A 246 -5.48 -0.47 -3.36
C GLU A 246 -4.93 -1.89 -3.30
N LEU A 247 -5.41 -2.69 -2.36
CA LEU A 247 -4.94 -4.07 -2.18
C LEU A 247 -5.75 -5.05 -3.05
N LEU A 248 -7.00 -4.71 -3.36
CA LEU A 248 -7.94 -5.56 -4.10
C LEU A 248 -8.52 -4.82 -5.30
N VAL A 249 -8.79 -5.56 -6.37
CA VAL A 249 -9.67 -5.11 -7.46
C VAL A 249 -11.08 -5.58 -7.12
N PHE A 250 -12.00 -4.63 -7.01
CA PHE A 250 -13.40 -4.87 -6.66
C PHE A 250 -14.29 -4.84 -7.89
N GLY A 251 -15.18 -5.82 -7.96
CA GLY A 251 -16.24 -5.92 -8.96
C GLY A 251 -17.53 -5.23 -8.54
N LYS A 252 -18.64 -5.85 -8.94
CA LYS A 252 -20.00 -5.44 -8.58
C LYS A 252 -20.19 -5.29 -7.07
N SER A 253 -21.02 -4.32 -6.70
CA SER A 253 -21.62 -4.24 -5.38
C SER A 253 -22.77 -5.24 -5.26
N VAL A 254 -22.97 -5.78 -4.06
CA VAL A 254 -24.05 -6.67 -3.65
C VAL A 254 -24.59 -6.20 -2.30
N ASP A 255 -25.74 -6.68 -1.87
CA ASP A 255 -26.40 -6.23 -0.63
C ASP A 255 -25.50 -6.34 0.61
N GLU A 256 -24.63 -7.34 0.65
CA GLU A 256 -23.69 -7.58 1.75
C GLU A 256 -22.31 -6.90 1.59
N GLY A 257 -22.05 -6.14 0.51
CA GLY A 257 -20.78 -5.43 0.32
C GLY A 257 -20.27 -5.36 -1.13
N ARG A 258 -18.97 -5.54 -1.33
CA ARG A 258 -18.33 -5.52 -2.67
C ARG A 258 -17.61 -6.83 -2.95
N VAL A 259 -17.85 -7.39 -4.14
CA VAL A 259 -17.19 -8.62 -4.59
C VAL A 259 -15.72 -8.35 -4.89
N VAL A 260 -14.83 -9.21 -4.42
CA VAL A 260 -13.39 -9.21 -4.69
C VAL A 260 -13.12 -10.01 -5.96
N GLU A 261 -12.75 -9.33 -7.03
CA GLU A 261 -12.51 -9.95 -8.34
C GLU A 261 -11.07 -10.41 -8.50
N ALA A 262 -10.09 -9.59 -8.11
CA ALA A 262 -8.67 -9.92 -8.23
C ALA A 262 -7.80 -9.31 -7.13
N LEU A 263 -6.57 -9.82 -7.02
CA LEU A 263 -5.52 -9.29 -6.15
C LEU A 263 -4.72 -8.22 -6.90
N SER A 264 -4.38 -7.14 -6.22
CA SER A 264 -3.47 -6.13 -6.76
C SER A 264 -2.00 -6.56 -6.62
N ILE A 265 -1.10 -5.90 -7.37
CA ILE A 265 0.35 -6.05 -7.18
C ILE A 265 0.79 -5.64 -5.75
N PRO A 266 0.32 -4.51 -5.17
CA PRO A 266 0.56 -4.17 -3.77
C PRO A 266 0.23 -5.27 -2.76
N TRP A 267 -0.87 -6.01 -2.92
CA TRP A 267 -1.22 -7.11 -2.01
C TRP A 267 -0.22 -8.26 -2.09
N ILE A 268 0.22 -8.63 -3.29
CA ILE A 268 1.19 -9.72 -3.51
C ILE A 268 2.54 -9.37 -2.86
N GLU A 269 3.03 -8.15 -3.10
CA GLU A 269 4.31 -7.68 -2.55
C GLU A 269 4.23 -7.50 -1.02
N LEU A 270 3.11 -6.99 -0.49
CA LEU A 270 2.88 -6.87 0.95
C LEU A 270 2.84 -8.24 1.64
N CYS A 271 2.22 -9.24 1.00
CA CYS A 271 2.24 -10.63 1.48
C CYS A 271 3.66 -11.17 1.57
N ARG A 272 4.47 -11.01 0.51
CA ARG A 272 5.89 -11.41 0.49
C ARG A 272 6.65 -10.79 1.67
N GLN A 273 6.51 -9.48 1.88
CA GLN A 273 7.20 -8.77 2.95
C GLN A 273 6.75 -9.20 4.36
N ILE A 274 5.45 -9.42 4.58
CA ILE A 274 4.91 -9.92 5.86
C ILE A 274 5.42 -11.33 6.19
N LEU A 275 5.69 -12.15 5.18
CA LEU A 275 6.26 -13.50 5.36
C LEU A 275 7.77 -13.46 5.67
N GLU A 276 8.46 -12.38 5.30
CA GLU A 276 9.87 -12.12 5.60
C GLU A 276 10.07 -11.43 6.97
N ASP A 277 9.26 -10.42 7.29
CA ASP A 277 9.29 -9.71 8.57
C ASP A 277 7.89 -9.63 9.19
N GLU A 278 7.71 -10.37 10.28
CA GLU A 278 6.45 -10.46 11.00
C GLU A 278 5.99 -9.15 11.64
N ARG A 279 6.89 -8.19 11.89
CA ARG A 279 6.54 -6.93 12.56
C ARG A 279 5.69 -6.02 11.67
N LEU A 280 5.82 -6.19 10.36
CA LEU A 280 5.02 -5.46 9.36
C LEU A 280 3.53 -5.77 9.46
N PHE A 281 3.19 -6.91 10.07
CA PHE A 281 1.82 -7.30 10.32
C PHE A 281 1.10 -6.36 11.31
N TYR A 282 1.84 -5.64 12.16
CA TYR A 282 1.27 -4.68 13.11
C TYR A 282 1.02 -3.29 12.51
N GLU A 283 1.60 -2.94 11.36
CA GLU A 283 1.33 -1.65 10.69
C GLU A 283 -0.15 -1.50 10.30
N PHE A 284 -0.83 -2.62 10.06
CA PHE A 284 -2.27 -2.69 9.85
C PHE A 284 -3.10 -2.13 11.02
N ALA A 285 -2.58 -2.08 12.25
CA ALA A 285 -3.30 -1.46 13.37
C ALA A 285 -3.56 0.05 13.14
N ARG A 286 -2.79 0.70 12.26
CA ARG A 286 -2.98 2.10 11.84
C ARG A 286 -4.04 2.25 10.75
N ASN A 287 -4.45 1.15 10.11
CA ASN A 287 -5.48 1.13 9.06
C ASN A 287 -6.22 -0.23 9.05
N PRO A 288 -7.15 -0.47 10.01
CA PRO A 288 -7.86 -1.74 10.13
C PRO A 288 -8.58 -2.18 8.85
N ARG A 289 -9.14 -1.23 8.07
CA ARG A 289 -9.77 -1.54 6.79
C ARG A 289 -8.83 -2.21 5.79
N LYS A 290 -7.55 -1.84 5.80
CA LYS A 290 -6.54 -2.48 4.95
C LYS A 290 -6.18 -3.88 5.44
N PHE A 291 -6.38 -4.18 6.72
CA PHE A 291 -6.29 -5.54 7.22
C PHE A 291 -7.43 -6.41 6.68
N GLU A 292 -8.67 -5.90 6.71
CA GLU A 292 -9.84 -6.59 6.14
C GLU A 292 -9.64 -6.86 4.64
N GLU A 293 -9.19 -5.86 3.86
CA GLU A 293 -8.80 -6.04 2.45
C GLU A 293 -7.70 -7.11 2.30
N PHE A 294 -6.68 -7.11 3.16
CA PHE A 294 -5.59 -8.07 3.09
C PHE A 294 -6.06 -9.50 3.38
N VAL A 295 -6.90 -9.69 4.39
CA VAL A 295 -7.47 -11.00 4.74
C VAL A 295 -8.45 -11.48 3.67
N ALA A 296 -9.28 -10.61 3.08
CA ALA A 296 -10.18 -10.98 1.98
C ALA A 296 -9.40 -11.44 0.74
N GLY A 297 -8.28 -10.77 0.42
CA GLY A 297 -7.36 -11.24 -0.61
C GLY A 297 -6.78 -12.63 -0.34
N SER A 298 -6.58 -13.01 0.93
CA SER A 298 -6.13 -14.38 1.27
C SER A 298 -7.18 -15.44 0.89
N TYR A 299 -8.47 -15.19 1.13
CA TYR A 299 -9.54 -16.08 0.67
C TYR A 299 -9.59 -16.19 -0.86
N LYS A 300 -9.47 -15.06 -1.57
CA LYS A 300 -9.43 -15.07 -3.03
C LYS A 300 -8.22 -15.87 -3.56
N LYS A 301 -7.05 -15.74 -2.91
CA LYS A 301 -5.85 -16.52 -3.21
C LYS A 301 -6.02 -18.02 -2.94
N MET A 302 -6.76 -18.38 -1.89
CA MET A 302 -7.11 -19.77 -1.54
C MET A 302 -8.09 -20.41 -2.54
N GLY A 303 -8.61 -19.67 -3.54
CA GLY A 303 -9.53 -20.19 -4.54
C GLY A 303 -11.00 -20.11 -4.17
N TRP A 304 -11.37 -19.32 -3.15
CA TRP A 304 -12.78 -19.06 -2.82
C TRP A 304 -13.45 -18.32 -3.99
N THR A 305 -14.56 -18.88 -4.48
CA THR A 305 -15.20 -18.45 -5.73
C THR A 305 -15.80 -17.05 -5.58
N GLU A 306 -16.57 -16.85 -4.52
CA GLU A 306 -17.14 -15.57 -4.15
C GLU A 306 -16.54 -15.11 -2.82
N VAL A 307 -15.96 -13.92 -2.81
CA VAL A 307 -15.44 -13.25 -1.62
C VAL A 307 -16.01 -11.84 -1.63
N VAL A 308 -16.74 -11.48 -0.58
CA VAL A 308 -17.35 -10.17 -0.40
C VAL A 308 -16.68 -9.50 0.79
N LEU A 309 -16.18 -8.28 0.57
CA LEU A 309 -15.75 -7.39 1.63
C LEU A 309 -16.94 -6.52 2.03
N THR A 310 -17.38 -6.59 3.29
CA THR A 310 -18.58 -5.89 3.76
C THR A 310 -18.35 -4.38 3.86
N PRO A 311 -19.39 -3.53 3.95
CA PRO A 311 -19.22 -2.08 4.12
C PRO A 311 -18.47 -1.73 5.42
N ARG A 312 -17.88 -0.53 5.51
CA ARG A 312 -17.18 -0.06 6.74
C ARG A 312 -18.09 0.20 7.94
N SER A 313 -19.40 0.15 7.74
CA SER A 313 -20.43 0.54 8.71
C SER A 313 -21.71 -0.21 8.38
N ASN A 314 -22.44 -0.64 9.40
CA ASN A 314 -23.59 -1.55 9.24
C ASN A 314 -23.19 -2.88 8.57
N ASP A 315 -21.97 -3.35 8.86
CA ASP A 315 -21.40 -4.64 8.48
C ASP A 315 -22.08 -5.83 9.20
N GLN A 316 -22.80 -5.54 10.29
CA GLN A 316 -23.46 -6.51 11.17
C GLN A 316 -22.47 -7.45 11.90
N GLY A 317 -21.27 -6.96 12.23
CA GLY A 317 -20.25 -7.69 12.98
C GLY A 317 -19.52 -8.77 12.16
N ARG A 318 -19.18 -8.47 10.91
CA ARG A 318 -18.42 -9.34 10.00
C ARG A 318 -17.80 -8.51 8.88
N ASP A 319 -16.50 -8.64 8.68
CA ASP A 319 -15.78 -7.83 7.67
C ASP A 319 -15.73 -8.52 6.31
N ILE A 320 -15.74 -9.85 6.31
CA ILE A 320 -15.54 -10.67 5.11
C ILE A 320 -16.53 -11.81 5.11
N ILE A 321 -17.10 -12.07 3.92
CA ILE A 321 -17.90 -13.23 3.62
C ILE A 321 -17.21 -13.98 2.49
N ALA A 322 -16.87 -15.25 2.71
CA ALA A 322 -16.29 -16.10 1.69
C ALA A 322 -17.21 -17.30 1.43
N VAL A 323 -17.57 -17.54 0.17
CA VAL A 323 -18.42 -18.66 -0.26
C VAL A 323 -17.66 -19.56 -1.23
N LEU A 324 -17.62 -20.84 -0.89
CA LEU A 324 -17.15 -21.92 -1.75
C LEU A 324 -18.37 -22.78 -2.14
N PRO A 325 -18.92 -22.60 -3.35
CA PRO A 325 -20.03 -23.38 -3.85
C PRO A 325 -19.55 -24.78 -4.29
N GLY A 326 -20.49 -25.74 -4.34
CA GLY A 326 -20.21 -27.11 -4.77
C GLY A 326 -21.35 -28.05 -4.36
N GLN A 327 -21.08 -29.36 -4.34
CA GLN A 327 -22.00 -30.36 -3.81
C GLN A 327 -22.39 -30.09 -2.34
N PHE A 328 -21.45 -29.49 -1.59
CA PHE A 328 -21.69 -28.92 -0.27
C PHE A 328 -21.25 -27.45 -0.34
N SER A 329 -22.19 -26.52 -0.11
CA SER A 329 -21.87 -25.09 -0.07
C SER A 329 -21.31 -24.72 1.30
N ILE A 330 -20.18 -24.02 1.32
CA ILE A 330 -19.55 -23.51 2.54
C ILE A 330 -19.57 -21.98 2.49
N ARG A 331 -20.16 -21.35 3.52
CA ARG A 331 -20.14 -19.90 3.75
C ARG A 331 -19.39 -19.62 5.05
N ILE A 332 -18.28 -18.91 4.95
CA ILE A 332 -17.48 -18.44 6.08
C ILE A 332 -17.71 -16.95 6.29
N LEU A 333 -17.91 -16.58 7.55
CA LEU A 333 -17.85 -15.19 8.00
C LEU A 333 -16.52 -14.99 8.73
N ASP A 334 -15.77 -13.93 8.44
CA ASP A 334 -14.51 -13.60 9.14
C ASP A 334 -14.55 -12.17 9.68
N GLN A 335 -14.26 -12.01 10.97
CA GLN A 335 -14.07 -10.70 11.62
C GLN A 335 -12.57 -10.48 11.84
N CYS A 336 -12.08 -9.38 11.27
CA CYS A 336 -10.71 -8.91 11.35
C CYS A 336 -10.51 -7.97 12.55
N LYS A 337 -9.43 -8.18 13.29
CA LYS A 337 -9.01 -7.34 14.42
C LYS A 337 -7.55 -6.94 14.29
N ALA A 338 -7.32 -5.76 13.71
CA ALA A 338 -5.98 -5.20 13.52
C ALA A 338 -5.50 -4.49 14.80
N TYR A 339 -4.79 -5.21 15.66
CA TYR A 339 -4.27 -4.74 16.94
C TYR A 339 -2.74 -4.68 16.96
N SER A 340 -2.22 -3.67 17.67
CA SER A 340 -0.81 -3.50 17.98
C SER A 340 -0.29 -4.61 18.91
N PRO A 341 1.03 -4.83 19.01
CA PRO A 341 1.60 -5.75 19.97
C PRO A 341 1.11 -5.48 21.41
N GLY A 342 0.93 -6.53 22.19
CA GLY A 342 0.42 -6.46 23.57
C GLY A 342 -1.10 -6.31 23.69
N HIS A 343 -1.79 -5.78 22.69
CA HIS A 343 -3.26 -5.68 22.68
C HIS A 343 -3.85 -7.00 22.17
N ARG A 344 -4.76 -7.60 22.96
CA ARG A 344 -5.31 -8.94 22.69
C ARG A 344 -6.79 -8.90 22.40
N VAL A 345 -7.25 -9.74 21.48
CA VAL A 345 -8.67 -9.95 21.23
C VAL A 345 -9.28 -10.66 22.44
N THR A 346 -10.35 -10.09 22.97
CA THR A 346 -11.02 -10.52 24.19
C THR A 346 -12.01 -11.67 23.95
N ALA A 347 -12.40 -12.37 25.02
CA ALA A 347 -13.45 -13.39 24.95
C ALA A 347 -14.82 -12.79 24.58
N GLU A 348 -15.09 -11.53 24.95
CA GLU A 348 -16.33 -10.84 24.60
C GLU A 348 -16.45 -10.59 23.09
N GLU A 349 -15.39 -10.08 22.44
CA GLU A 349 -15.36 -9.89 20.98
C GLU A 349 -15.57 -11.20 20.22
N VAL A 350 -15.02 -12.30 20.71
CA VAL A 350 -15.18 -13.62 20.09
C VAL A 350 -16.59 -14.20 20.35
N ARG A 351 -17.19 -13.95 21.52
CA ARG A 351 -18.61 -14.29 21.77
C ARG A 351 -19.57 -13.44 20.93
N ALA A 352 -19.24 -12.18 20.65
CA ALA A 352 -20.01 -11.35 19.71
C ALA A 352 -20.03 -11.96 18.30
N MET A 353 -18.86 -12.40 17.79
CA MET A 353 -18.79 -13.09 16.50
C MET A 353 -19.57 -14.42 16.48
N LEU A 354 -19.59 -15.15 17.59
CA LEU A 354 -20.43 -16.34 17.74
C LEU A 354 -21.94 -16.00 17.69
N GLY A 355 -22.35 -14.85 18.24
CA GLY A 355 -23.70 -14.33 18.09
C GLY A 355 -24.07 -14.04 16.63
N VAL A 356 -23.16 -13.44 15.87
CA VAL A 356 -23.33 -13.19 14.41
C VAL A 356 -23.47 -14.52 13.64
N LEU A 357 -22.66 -15.53 13.97
CA LEU A 357 -22.77 -16.88 13.39
C LEU A 357 -24.12 -17.56 13.66
N THR A 358 -24.72 -17.34 14.83
CA THR A 358 -26.04 -17.90 15.16
C THR A 358 -27.17 -17.09 14.51
N GLY A 359 -26.96 -15.81 14.21
CA GLY A 359 -27.89 -14.96 13.46
C GLY A 359 -27.95 -15.28 11.97
N ASP A 360 -26.80 -15.45 11.30
CA ASP A 360 -26.73 -15.83 9.89
C ASP A 360 -26.99 -17.34 9.71
N ARG A 361 -28.24 -17.68 9.38
CA ARG A 361 -28.68 -19.07 9.13
C ARG A 361 -27.96 -19.76 7.97
N ASN A 362 -27.35 -19.00 7.06
CA ASN A 362 -26.61 -19.54 5.92
C ASN A 362 -25.13 -19.76 6.25
N ALA A 363 -24.61 -19.22 7.36
CA ALA A 363 -23.21 -19.32 7.74
C ALA A 363 -22.85 -20.71 8.28
N THR A 364 -21.83 -21.31 7.67
CA THR A 364 -21.28 -22.62 8.05
C THR A 364 -20.31 -22.50 9.23
N LYS A 365 -19.45 -21.47 9.21
CA LYS A 365 -18.38 -21.22 10.18
C LYS A 365 -18.12 -19.72 10.34
N ALA A 366 -17.82 -19.28 11.56
CA ALA A 366 -17.18 -17.99 11.82
C ALA A 366 -15.68 -18.15 12.09
N ILE A 367 -14.89 -17.19 11.63
CA ILE A 367 -13.48 -17.02 11.96
C ILE A 367 -13.31 -15.65 12.62
N VAL A 368 -12.39 -15.57 13.58
CA VAL A 368 -11.85 -14.29 14.05
C VAL A 368 -10.39 -14.27 13.69
N THR A 369 -9.99 -13.30 12.85
CA THR A 369 -8.61 -13.15 12.36
C THR A 369 -7.99 -11.90 12.96
N THR A 370 -6.79 -11.99 13.52
CA THR A 370 -6.11 -10.84 14.14
C THR A 370 -4.64 -10.73 13.76
N THR A 371 -4.12 -9.51 13.72
CA THR A 371 -2.67 -9.24 13.63
C THR A 371 -1.90 -9.63 14.89
N SER A 372 -2.60 -9.69 16.02
CA SER A 372 -2.02 -9.91 17.35
C SER A 372 -2.35 -11.33 17.86
N SER A 373 -2.75 -11.45 19.13
CA SER A 373 -3.05 -12.67 19.86
C SER A 373 -4.39 -12.57 20.58
N PHE A 374 -4.95 -13.71 20.98
CA PHE A 374 -6.17 -13.76 21.79
C PHE A 374 -5.85 -13.76 23.29
N ALA A 375 -6.84 -13.42 24.12
CA ALA A 375 -6.74 -13.55 25.57
C ALA A 375 -6.40 -15.00 25.99
N PRO A 376 -5.55 -15.21 27.03
CA PRO A 376 -5.24 -16.56 27.52
C PRO A 376 -6.51 -17.29 27.98
N GLY A 377 -6.57 -18.60 27.76
CA GLY A 377 -7.69 -19.46 28.17
C GLY A 377 -8.96 -19.36 27.32
N ILE A 378 -9.00 -18.49 26.29
CA ILE A 378 -10.18 -18.30 25.43
C ILE A 378 -10.66 -19.58 24.72
N GLU A 379 -9.75 -20.49 24.38
CA GLU A 379 -10.04 -21.77 23.75
C GLU A 379 -10.70 -22.77 24.72
N GLY A 380 -10.54 -22.56 26.03
CA GLY A 380 -11.19 -23.32 27.10
C GLY A 380 -12.42 -22.63 27.70
N ASP A 381 -12.85 -21.48 27.16
CA ASP A 381 -14.05 -20.79 27.62
C ASP A 381 -15.30 -21.64 27.35
N SER A 382 -16.11 -21.90 28.37
CA SER A 382 -17.25 -22.81 28.28
C SER A 382 -18.34 -22.37 27.29
N GLY A 383 -18.39 -21.07 26.95
CA GLY A 383 -19.30 -20.53 25.93
C GLY A 383 -18.76 -20.60 24.51
N LEU A 384 -17.46 -20.85 24.32
CA LEU A 384 -16.78 -20.82 23.02
C LEU A 384 -16.23 -22.20 22.61
N ALA A 385 -15.64 -22.94 23.53
CA ALA A 385 -15.02 -24.24 23.31
C ALA A 385 -15.93 -25.26 22.58
N PRO A 386 -17.25 -25.37 22.87
CA PRO A 386 -18.14 -26.29 22.17
C PRO A 386 -18.28 -26.03 20.66
N PHE A 387 -17.92 -24.83 20.20
CA PHE A 387 -18.00 -24.42 18.81
C PHE A 387 -16.65 -24.58 18.06
N MET A 388 -15.53 -24.74 18.77
CA MET A 388 -14.20 -24.84 18.16
C MET A 388 -13.82 -26.28 17.81
N PRO A 389 -13.07 -26.52 16.71
CA PRO A 389 -12.77 -25.61 15.60
C PRO A 389 -13.87 -25.59 14.52
N HIS A 390 -14.96 -26.36 14.68
CA HIS A 390 -15.87 -26.71 13.60
C HIS A 390 -16.85 -25.59 13.21
N ARG A 391 -17.41 -24.87 14.17
CA ARG A 391 -18.30 -23.71 13.96
C ARG A 391 -17.57 -22.38 14.14
N LEU A 392 -16.61 -22.30 15.04
CA LEU A 392 -15.81 -21.11 15.34
C LEU A 392 -14.31 -21.44 15.22
N GLN A 393 -13.51 -20.55 14.65
CA GLN A 393 -12.05 -20.73 14.55
C GLN A 393 -11.32 -19.43 14.89
N LEU A 394 -10.26 -19.54 15.70
CA LEU A 394 -9.39 -18.41 16.05
C LEU A 394 -8.13 -18.43 15.19
N ARG A 395 -7.79 -17.28 14.59
CA ARG A 395 -6.67 -17.14 13.65
C ARG A 395 -5.80 -15.95 14.04
N ASN A 396 -4.75 -16.21 14.80
CA ASN A 396 -3.84 -15.17 15.30
C ASN A 396 -2.77 -14.80 14.26
N GLY A 397 -1.97 -13.78 14.54
CA GLY A 397 -0.99 -13.27 13.58
C GLY A 397 0.03 -14.32 13.13
N LYS A 398 0.36 -15.28 14.00
CA LYS A 398 1.22 -16.42 13.64
C LYS A 398 0.49 -17.41 12.74
N SER A 399 -0.64 -17.98 13.18
CA SER A 399 -1.34 -19.03 12.43
C SER A 399 -1.90 -18.55 11.09
N PHE A 400 -2.23 -17.26 10.97
CA PHE A 400 -2.55 -16.66 9.68
C PHE A 400 -1.35 -16.62 8.73
N ARG A 401 -0.18 -16.13 9.18
CA ARG A 401 1.03 -16.12 8.33
C ARG A 401 1.51 -17.52 7.97
N ASP A 402 1.38 -18.48 8.88
CA ASP A 402 1.68 -19.89 8.60
C ASP A 402 0.77 -20.44 7.49
N SER A 403 -0.50 -20.04 7.47
CA SER A 403 -1.44 -20.31 6.36
C SER A 403 -1.03 -19.62 5.05
N LEU A 404 -0.56 -18.36 5.12
CA LEU A 404 -0.07 -17.63 3.94
C LEU A 404 1.19 -18.26 3.33
N ARG A 405 2.12 -18.81 4.14
CA ARG A 405 3.31 -19.54 3.63
C ARG A 405 2.92 -20.75 2.78
N GLN A 406 1.83 -21.44 3.11
CA GLN A 406 1.34 -22.58 2.31
C GLN A 406 0.81 -22.14 0.94
N LEU A 407 0.32 -20.90 0.81
CA LEU A 407 -0.17 -20.30 -0.44
C LEU A 407 0.93 -19.61 -1.26
N TYR A 408 2.04 -19.26 -0.61
CA TYR A 408 3.22 -18.61 -1.16
C TYR A 408 4.50 -19.34 -0.73
N PRO A 409 4.76 -20.56 -1.26
CA PRO A 409 6.06 -21.19 -1.10
C PRO A 409 7.14 -20.31 -1.77
N SER A 410 8.20 -20.03 -1.01
CA SER A 410 9.25 -19.05 -1.35
C SER A 410 9.89 -19.27 -2.73
N ASP A 411 9.92 -20.51 -3.19
CA ASP A 411 10.68 -20.95 -4.37
C ASP A 411 9.96 -20.66 -5.72
N LYS A 412 8.78 -20.04 -5.70
CA LYS A 412 7.98 -19.73 -6.89
C LYS A 412 7.88 -18.24 -7.25
N VAL A 413 8.66 -17.37 -6.60
CA VAL A 413 8.63 -15.92 -6.87
C VAL A 413 9.82 -15.49 -7.74
N THR A 414 9.76 -15.88 -9.02
CA THR A 414 10.51 -15.21 -10.09
C THR A 414 9.54 -14.29 -10.82
N ILE A 415 9.83 -12.97 -10.81
CA ILE A 415 9.13 -11.96 -11.61
C ILE A 415 9.88 -11.76 -12.93
#